data_AF-A0A0F9CM92-F1
#
_entry.id   AF-A0A0F9CM92-F1
#
_cell.length_a   1.000
_cell.length_b   1.000
_cell.length_c   1.000
_cell.angle_alpha   90.00
_cell.angle_beta   90.00
_cell.angle_gamma   90.00
#
_symmetry.space_group_name_H-M   'P 1'
#
loop_
_entity.id
_entity.type
_entity.pdbx_description
1 polymer ?
#
loop_
_entity_poly.entity_id
_entity_poly.type
_entity_poly.pdbx_seq_one_letter_code
_entity_poly.pdbx_strand_id
1 'polypeptide(L)'
;MHVKNWQKPFIKIQAPDQQIVKGIVYEPDVVDTDDEKASAETIERACHKFNVLHRRMKIMHSEERKDILLLESYINPVDYQENGQGIRKGAWIIVVKVLDSELWDDIKTGKFTGFSMGGRAAIAQ
;
A
#
# COMPACT_ATOMS: atom_id res chain seq x y z
N MET A 1 14.89 17.94 5.27
CA MET A 1 14.43 16.54 5.23
C MET A 1 13.50 16.38 4.05
N HIS A 2 13.94 15.72 2.97
CA HIS A 2 13.05 15.39 1.86
C HIS A 2 12.37 14.07 2.19
N VAL A 3 11.07 14.12 2.51
CA VAL A 3 10.24 12.92 2.55
C VAL A 3 9.82 12.68 1.11
N LYS A 4 10.44 11.69 0.44
CA LYS A 4 10.06 11.27 -0.92
C LYS A 4 9.25 9.99 -0.81
N ASN A 5 8.11 9.98 -1.48
CA ASN A 5 7.05 8.99 -1.28
C ASN A 5 6.94 8.08 -2.50
N TRP A 6 7.15 6.77 -2.32
CA TRP A 6 6.68 5.78 -3.27
C TRP A 6 5.15 5.72 -3.20
N GLN A 7 4.48 5.89 -4.35
CA GLN A 7 3.02 5.79 -4.49
C GLN A 7 2.68 5.16 -5.85
N LYS A 8 1.94 4.05 -5.82
CA LYS A 8 1.22 3.53 -6.98
C LYS A 8 -0.27 3.90 -6.91
N PRO A 9 -0.93 4.17 -8.05
CA PRO A 9 -2.37 4.47 -8.07
C PRO A 9 -3.19 3.35 -7.42
N PHE A 10 -4.18 3.70 -6.59
CA PHE A 10 -5.11 2.73 -6.01
C PHE A 10 -5.80 1.90 -7.11
N ILE A 11 -5.94 0.62 -6.85
CA ILE A 11 -6.73 -0.28 -7.66
C ILE A 11 -8.14 -0.26 -7.07
N LYS A 12 -9.01 0.54 -7.69
CA LYS A 12 -10.41 0.68 -7.26
C LYS A 12 -11.14 -0.65 -7.47
N ILE A 13 -11.69 -1.23 -6.41
CA ILE A 13 -12.60 -2.37 -6.55
C ILE A 13 -13.91 -1.82 -7.14
N GLN A 14 -14.24 -2.23 -8.37
CA GLN A 14 -15.45 -1.78 -9.07
C GLN A 14 -16.68 -2.51 -8.51
N ALA A 15 -17.08 -2.13 -7.29
CA ALA A 15 -18.40 -2.40 -6.75
C ALA A 15 -18.94 -1.08 -6.17
N PRO A 16 -20.12 -0.60 -6.59
CA PRO A 16 -20.69 0.64 -6.04
C PRO A 16 -20.77 0.58 -4.50
N ASP A 17 -20.34 1.67 -3.85
CA ASP A 17 -20.60 2.04 -2.45
C ASP A 17 -20.08 1.16 -1.30
N GLN A 18 -19.11 0.27 -1.53
CA GLN A 18 -18.49 -0.48 -0.42
C GLN A 18 -17.43 0.32 0.37
N GLN A 19 -16.93 1.42 -0.21
CA GLN A 19 -15.81 2.22 0.32
C GLN A 19 -14.55 1.38 0.56
N ILE A 20 -14.26 0.46 -0.36
CA ILE A 20 -13.10 -0.44 -0.29
C ILE A 20 -12.09 -0.06 -1.37
N VAL A 21 -10.83 0.05 -0.98
CA VAL A 21 -9.71 0.27 -1.88
C VAL A 21 -8.68 -0.84 -1.72
N LYS A 22 -8.17 -1.31 -2.85
CA LYS A 22 -6.99 -2.18 -2.92
C LYS A 22 -5.82 -1.36 -3.45
N GLY A 23 -4.63 -1.68 -3.01
CA GLY A 23 -3.43 -1.03 -3.53
C GLY A 23 -2.17 -1.81 -3.23
N ILE A 24 -1.16 -1.52 -4.03
CA ILE A 24 0.18 -2.06 -3.89
C ILE A 24 0.92 -1.19 -2.87
N VAL A 25 1.59 -1.80 -1.90
CA VAL A 25 2.45 -1.14 -0.89
C VAL A 25 3.93 -1.17 -1.30
N TYR A 26 4.35 -2.20 -2.02
CA TYR A 26 5.68 -2.27 -2.64
C TYR A 26 5.73 -3.38 -3.70
N GLU A 27 6.61 -3.24 -4.70
CA GLU A 27 6.84 -4.25 -5.74
C GLU A 27 8.29 -4.69 -5.84
N PRO A 28 8.54 -5.98 -6.13
CA PRO A 28 9.89 -6.45 -6.33
C PRO A 28 10.50 -5.91 -7.62
N ASP A 29 11.79 -5.60 -7.55
CA ASP A 29 12.63 -5.18 -8.67
C ASP A 29 12.06 -3.95 -9.42
N VAL A 30 11.33 -3.09 -8.71
CA VAL A 30 10.93 -1.76 -9.15
C VAL A 30 11.71 -0.76 -8.31
N VAL A 31 12.42 0.13 -8.99
CA VAL A 31 13.13 1.24 -8.32
C VAL A 31 12.09 2.17 -7.71
N ASP A 32 12.20 2.41 -6.41
CA ASP A 32 11.35 3.33 -5.69
C ASP A 32 11.84 4.78 -5.80
N THR A 33 11.20 5.69 -5.08
CA THR A 33 11.53 7.12 -5.16
C THR A 33 12.85 7.50 -4.52
N ASP A 34 13.46 6.59 -3.76
CA ASP A 34 14.76 6.75 -3.13
C ASP A 34 15.88 6.10 -3.96
N ASP A 35 15.58 5.69 -5.19
CA ASP A 35 16.48 4.97 -6.11
C ASP A 35 16.91 3.60 -5.55
N GLU A 36 16.13 3.06 -4.62
CA GLU A 36 16.32 1.74 -4.03
C GLU A 36 15.35 0.71 -4.65
N LYS A 37 15.68 -0.56 -4.50
CA LYS A 37 14.78 -1.66 -4.86
C LYS A 37 14.82 -2.74 -3.78
N ALA A 38 13.69 -3.37 -3.52
CA ALA A 38 13.60 -4.50 -2.61
C ALA A 38 13.39 -5.81 -3.38
N SER A 39 13.97 -6.89 -2.85
CA SER A 39 13.65 -8.24 -3.30
C SER A 39 12.28 -8.67 -2.81
N ALA A 40 11.64 -9.63 -3.50
CA ALA A 40 10.37 -10.22 -3.06
C ALA A 40 10.43 -10.75 -1.61
N GLU A 41 11.56 -11.37 -1.22
CA GLU A 41 11.77 -11.85 0.15
C GLU A 41 11.82 -10.70 1.17
N THR A 42 12.45 -9.59 0.82
CA THR A 42 12.50 -8.41 1.70
C THR A 42 11.12 -7.80 1.91
N ILE A 43 10.34 -7.72 0.82
CA ILE A 43 8.96 -7.26 0.84
C ILE A 43 8.08 -8.20 1.67
N GLU A 44 8.25 -9.52 1.53
CA GLU A 44 7.54 -10.52 2.32
C GLU A 44 7.82 -10.39 3.82
N ARG A 45 9.09 -10.26 4.22
CA ARG A 45 9.45 -10.03 5.62
C ARG A 45 8.83 -8.74 6.16
N ALA A 46 8.80 -7.66 5.36
CA ALA A 46 8.17 -6.40 5.74
C ALA A 46 6.64 -6.55 5.91
N CYS A 47 5.97 -7.21 4.97
CA CYS A 47 4.54 -7.52 5.03
C CYS A 47 4.19 -8.34 6.28
N HIS A 48 4.93 -9.42 6.55
CA HIS A 48 4.71 -10.27 7.71
C HIS A 48 4.96 -9.52 9.03
N LYS A 49 6.02 -8.71 9.09
CA LYS A 49 6.28 -7.85 10.26
C LYS A 49 5.14 -6.86 10.49
N PHE A 50 4.65 -6.20 9.44
CA PHE A 50 3.49 -5.31 9.53
C PHE A 50 2.24 -6.05 10.02
N ASN A 51 2.00 -7.26 9.50
CA ASN A 51 0.86 -8.09 9.87
C ASN A 51 0.89 -8.54 11.33
N VAL A 52 2.07 -8.79 11.90
CA VAL A 52 2.18 -9.25 13.28
C VAL A 52 2.21 -8.07 14.27
N LEU A 53 2.90 -6.98 13.93
CA LEU A 53 3.26 -5.95 14.92
C LEU A 53 2.53 -4.63 14.76
N HIS A 54 2.04 -4.30 13.56
CA HIS A 54 1.59 -2.95 13.24
C HIS A 54 0.11 -2.90 12.90
N ARG A 55 -0.33 -3.49 11.78
CA ARG A 55 -1.74 -3.51 11.30
C ARG A 55 -2.54 -2.21 11.52
N ARG A 56 -1.86 -1.07 11.52
CA ARG A 56 -2.40 0.26 11.82
C ARG A 56 -2.23 1.13 10.60
N MET A 57 -3.29 1.81 10.22
CA MET A 57 -3.31 2.69 9.06
C MET A 57 -3.09 4.13 9.49
N LYS A 58 -2.33 4.87 8.67
CA LYS A 58 -2.01 6.28 8.87
C LYS A 58 -2.16 7.01 7.55
N ILE A 59 -2.53 8.28 7.60
CA ILE A 59 -2.48 9.17 6.43
C ILE A 59 -1.18 9.93 6.49
N MET A 60 -0.39 9.91 5.40
CA MET A 60 0.86 10.68 5.28
C MET A 60 1.83 10.50 6.46
N HIS A 61 1.93 9.27 7.01
CA HIS A 61 2.76 8.93 8.18
C HIS A 61 2.47 9.75 9.45
N SER A 62 1.29 10.35 9.53
CA SER A 62 0.83 11.12 10.69
C SER A 62 0.24 10.21 11.78
N GLU A 63 -0.86 10.64 12.40
CA GLU A 63 -1.56 9.88 13.43
C GLU A 63 -2.31 8.69 12.86
N GLU A 64 -2.54 7.71 13.71
CA GLU A 64 -3.31 6.51 13.40
C GLU A 64 -4.78 6.86 13.15
N ARG A 65 -5.34 6.30 12.09
CA ARG A 65 -6.74 6.50 11.68
C ARG A 65 -7.54 5.24 11.99
N LYS A 66 -8.53 5.36 12.89
CA LYS A 66 -9.42 4.26 13.30
C LYS A 66 -10.56 3.99 12.31
N ASP A 67 -10.81 4.95 11.44
CA ASP A 67 -11.80 4.95 10.36
C ASP A 67 -11.29 4.30 9.07
N ILE A 68 -10.06 3.78 9.06
CA ILE A 68 -9.50 2.97 7.98
C ILE A 68 -9.29 1.55 8.52
N LEU A 69 -10.16 0.63 8.12
CA LEU A 69 -10.11 -0.76 8.55
C LEU A 69 -9.30 -1.60 7.56
N LEU A 70 -8.21 -2.20 8.04
CA LEU A 70 -7.41 -3.14 7.25
C LEU A 70 -8.18 -4.47 7.09
N LEU A 71 -8.59 -4.78 5.87
CA LEU A 71 -9.28 -6.02 5.52
C LEU A 71 -8.27 -7.12 5.17
N GLU A 72 -7.32 -6.81 4.28
CA GLU A 72 -6.35 -7.77 3.77
C GLU A 72 -4.95 -7.16 3.73
N SER A 73 -3.93 -7.99 3.94
CA SER A 73 -2.53 -7.63 3.78
C SER A 73 -1.72 -8.89 3.47
N TYR A 74 -1.26 -9.03 2.23
CA TYR A 74 -0.72 -10.29 1.71
C TYR A 74 0.32 -10.06 0.61
N ILE A 75 1.11 -11.11 0.35
CA ILE A 75 2.01 -11.17 -0.79
C ILE A 75 1.31 -11.79 -1.98
N ASN A 76 1.36 -11.07 -3.10
CA ASN A 76 0.73 -11.48 -4.33
C ASN A 76 1.42 -12.73 -4.93
N PRO A 77 0.72 -13.85 -5.17
CA PRO A 77 1.37 -15.11 -5.52
C PRO A 77 1.74 -15.25 -7.01
N VAL A 78 1.11 -14.46 -7.89
CA VAL A 78 1.22 -14.59 -9.35
C VAL A 78 1.23 -13.24 -10.04
N ASP A 79 1.86 -13.13 -11.21
CA ASP A 79 1.73 -11.94 -12.05
C ASP A 79 0.34 -11.88 -12.68
N TYR A 80 -0.35 -10.74 -12.61
CA TYR A 80 -1.61 -10.53 -13.30
C TYR A 80 -1.89 -9.05 -13.59
N GLN A 81 -2.94 -8.77 -14.36
CA GLN A 81 -3.43 -7.43 -14.67
C GLN A 81 -4.77 -7.21 -13.99
N GLU A 82 -4.94 -6.03 -13.39
CA GLU A 82 -6.21 -5.63 -12.78
C GLU A 82 -6.47 -4.15 -13.03
N ASN A 83 -7.63 -3.84 -13.62
CA ASN A 83 -8.02 -2.45 -13.97
C ASN A 83 -6.93 -1.68 -14.76
N GLY A 84 -6.21 -2.37 -15.66
CA GLY A 84 -5.14 -1.80 -16.45
C GLY A 84 -3.81 -1.59 -15.71
N GLN A 85 -3.70 -2.06 -14.46
CA GLN A 85 -2.46 -2.06 -13.71
C GLN A 85 -1.87 -3.48 -13.64
N GLY A 86 -0.59 -3.59 -13.95
CA GLY A 86 0.16 -4.82 -13.71
C GLY A 86 0.52 -4.97 -12.24
N ILE A 87 0.23 -6.14 -11.68
CA ILE A 87 0.57 -6.53 -10.32
C ILE A 87 1.52 -7.72 -10.40
N ARG A 88 2.74 -7.53 -9.90
CA ARG A 88 3.78 -8.55 -9.94
C ARG A 88 3.63 -9.59 -8.84
N LYS A 89 4.04 -10.84 -9.10
CA LYS A 89 4.30 -11.84 -8.07
C LYS A 89 5.31 -11.27 -7.06
N GLY A 90 5.08 -11.48 -5.78
CA GLY A 90 5.91 -10.96 -4.69
C GLY A 90 5.56 -9.52 -4.28
N ALA A 91 4.64 -8.84 -4.97
CA ALA A 91 4.16 -7.53 -4.55
C ALA A 91 3.38 -7.64 -3.23
N TRP A 92 3.57 -6.68 -2.33
CA TRP A 92 2.75 -6.56 -1.13
C TRP A 92 1.49 -5.76 -1.43
N ILE A 93 0.34 -6.38 -1.23
CA ILE A 93 -0.98 -5.80 -1.44
C ILE A 93 -1.66 -5.58 -0.09
N ILE A 94 -2.35 -4.45 0.05
CA ILE A 94 -3.31 -4.24 1.13
C ILE A 94 -4.67 -3.84 0.59
N VAL A 95 -5.70 -4.22 1.34
CA VAL A 95 -7.09 -3.86 1.08
C VAL A 95 -7.66 -3.24 2.34
N VAL A 96 -8.30 -2.09 2.20
CA VAL A 96 -8.86 -1.34 3.33
C VAL A 96 -10.29 -0.93 3.06
N LYS A 97 -11.09 -0.86 4.12
CA LYS A 97 -12.38 -0.19 4.13
C LYS A 97 -12.21 1.19 4.76
N VAL A 98 -12.68 2.21 4.07
CA VAL A 98 -12.73 3.59 4.57
C VAL A 98 -14.13 3.83 5.11
N LEU A 99 -14.23 4.37 6.33
CA LEU A 99 -15.52 4.70 6.98
C LEU A 99 -15.85 6.19 6.90
N ASP A 100 -14.82 7.02 6.78
CA ASP A 100 -14.94 8.47 6.69
C ASP A 100 -15.28 8.90 5.26
N SER A 101 -16.45 9.54 5.10
CA SER A 101 -16.98 9.91 3.78
C SER A 101 -16.14 10.98 3.08
N GLU A 102 -15.57 11.92 3.84
CA GLU A 102 -14.73 12.98 3.28
C GLU A 102 -13.42 12.39 2.74
N LEU A 103 -12.79 11.50 3.49
CA LEU A 103 -11.61 10.75 3.04
C LEU A 103 -11.93 9.87 1.82
N TRP A 104 -13.11 9.24 1.81
CA TRP A 104 -13.56 8.47 0.65
C TRP A 104 -13.73 9.34 -0.59
N ASP A 105 -14.30 10.53 -0.44
CA ASP A 105 -14.41 11.51 -1.53
C ASP A 105 -13.05 12.01 -2.01
N ASP A 106 -12.12 12.28 -1.09
CA ASP A 106 -10.72 12.62 -1.40
C ASP A 106 -10.02 11.52 -2.20
N ILE A 107 -10.26 10.24 -1.87
CA ILE A 107 -9.73 9.09 -2.65
C ILE A 107 -10.39 9.02 -4.03
N LYS A 108 -11.72 9.21 -4.12
CA LYS A 108 -12.43 9.16 -5.41
C LYS A 108 -11.95 10.24 -6.36
N THR A 109 -11.74 11.45 -5.85
CA THR A 109 -11.27 12.63 -6.58
C THR A 109 -9.77 12.62 -6.87
N GLY A 110 -9.03 11.66 -6.31
CA GLY A 110 -7.60 11.46 -6.60
C GLY A 110 -6.67 12.34 -5.77
N LYS A 111 -7.14 12.96 -4.69
CA LYS A 111 -6.29 13.67 -3.72
C LYS A 111 -5.35 12.71 -2.99
N PHE A 112 -5.82 11.49 -2.70
CA PHE A 112 -4.98 10.38 -2.25
C PHE A 112 -4.94 9.32 -3.34
N THR A 113 -3.73 8.98 -3.77
CA THR A 113 -3.54 8.13 -4.95
C THR A 113 -2.95 6.78 -4.62
N GLY A 114 -2.34 6.55 -3.45
CA GLY A 114 -1.66 5.29 -3.19
C GLY A 114 -1.31 5.04 -1.73
N PHE A 115 -0.84 3.82 -1.46
CA PHE A 115 -0.23 3.46 -0.18
C PHE A 115 1.27 3.74 -0.20
N SER A 116 1.83 3.93 0.98
CA SER A 116 3.26 4.14 1.19
C SER A 116 3.69 3.40 2.46
N MET A 117 4.84 2.75 2.41
CA MET A 117 5.44 2.12 3.58
C MET A 117 6.19 3.17 4.43
N GLY A 118 5.81 3.29 5.70
CA GLY A 118 6.52 4.11 6.68
C GLY A 118 7.43 3.23 7.52
N GLY A 119 8.74 3.24 7.23
CA GLY A 119 9.71 2.44 7.97
C GLY A 119 11.14 2.93 7.72
N ARG A 120 12.03 2.70 8.69
CA ARG A 120 13.48 2.85 8.49
C ARG A 120 14.05 1.47 8.15
N ALA A 121 14.61 1.30 6.96
CA ALA A 121 15.46 0.15 6.65
C ALA A 121 16.90 0.48 7.10
N ALA A 122 17.55 -0.46 7.79
CA ALA A 122 19.00 -0.40 7.95
C ALA A 122 19.61 -1.12 6.74
N ILE A 123 20.44 -0.41 5.97
CA ILE A 123 21.24 -0.99 4.90
C ILE A 123 22.25 -1.94 5.56
N ALA A 124 22.18 -3.24 5.27
CA ALA A 124 23.27 -4.14 5.61
C ALA A 124 24.41 -3.87 4.63
N GLN A 125 25.55 -3.42 5.17
CA GLN A 125 26.81 -3.27 4.43
C GLN A 125 27.45 -4.63 4.15
#